data_AF-G4CJ00-F1
#
_entry.id   AF-G4CJ00-F1
#
_cell.length_a   1.000
_cell.length_b   1.000
_cell.length_c   1.000
_cell.angle_alpha   90.00
_cell.angle_beta   90.00
_cell.angle_gamma   90.00
#
_symmetry.space_group_name_H-M   'P 1'
#
loop_
_entity.id
_entity.type
_entity.pdbx_description
1 polymer ?
#
loop_
_entity_poly.entity_id
_entity_poly.type
_entity_poly.pdbx_seq_one_letter_code
_entity_poly.pdbx_strand_id
1 'polypeptide(L)'
;MFRALGGGLIVNQGRKNVQSKIRRGIYRHYKGKRYEVLDVARHSESEEWLVVYRALYGDYGLWVRPVTLFLEPVATPEGEVPRFALEKAF
;
A
#
# COMPACT_ATOMS: atom_id res chain seq x y z
N MET A 1 0.77 -32.94 -5.38
CA MET A 1 -0.17 -31.90 -4.91
C MET A 1 0.63 -30.79 -4.25
N PHE A 2 0.89 -29.69 -4.96
CA PHE A 2 1.54 -28.50 -4.38
C PHE A 2 0.47 -27.45 -4.06
N ARG A 3 0.38 -27.05 -2.79
CA ARG A 3 -0.46 -25.94 -2.33
C ARG A 3 0.21 -24.62 -2.72
N ALA A 4 -0.47 -23.81 -3.53
CA ALA A 4 -0.13 -22.41 -3.71
C ALA A 4 -0.43 -21.66 -2.41
N LEU A 5 0.61 -21.16 -1.73
CA LEU A 5 0.45 -20.16 -0.68
C LEU A 5 0.37 -18.78 -1.35
N GLY A 6 -0.74 -18.09 -1.14
CA GLY A 6 -1.06 -16.80 -1.72
C GLY A 6 0.01 -15.75 -1.38
N GLY A 7 0.48 -15.06 -2.41
CA GLY A 7 1.49 -14.01 -2.29
C GLY A 7 2.22 -13.69 -3.60
N GLY A 8 2.10 -14.55 -4.63
CA GLY A 8 2.94 -14.48 -5.83
C GLY A 8 2.53 -13.50 -6.95
N LEU A 9 1.55 -12.61 -6.80
CA LEU A 9 0.96 -11.92 -7.97
C LEU A 9 1.39 -10.45 -8.21
N ILE A 10 2.17 -9.83 -7.33
CA ILE A 10 2.44 -8.37 -7.42
C ILE A 10 3.85 -8.03 -7.92
N VAL A 11 4.80 -8.96 -7.86
CA VAL A 11 6.24 -8.65 -8.02
C VAL A 11 6.62 -8.18 -9.43
N ASN A 12 5.86 -8.54 -10.49
CA ASN A 12 6.19 -8.23 -11.89
C ASN A 12 5.14 -7.39 -12.64
N GLN A 13 4.36 -6.54 -11.95
CA GLN A 13 3.34 -5.73 -12.62
C GLN A 13 3.90 -4.38 -13.10
N GLY A 14 3.71 -4.01 -14.38
CA GLY A 14 4.10 -2.68 -14.88
C GLY A 14 3.33 -1.53 -14.21
N ARG A 15 3.83 -0.28 -14.34
CA ARG A 15 3.29 0.92 -13.66
C ARG A 15 1.76 1.01 -13.69
N LYS A 16 1.15 0.78 -14.87
CA LYS A 16 -0.30 0.85 -15.07
C LYS A 16 -1.09 -0.14 -14.20
N ASN A 17 -0.55 -1.34 -13.97
CA ASN A 17 -1.20 -2.38 -13.18
C ASN A 17 -1.08 -2.13 -11.67
N VAL A 18 -0.01 -1.47 -11.24
CA VAL A 18 0.14 -1.05 -9.83
C VAL A 18 -0.76 0.15 -9.55
N GLN A 19 -0.79 1.12 -10.45
CA GLN A 19 -1.62 2.32 -10.31
C GLN A 19 -3.12 2.03 -10.41
N SER A 20 -3.54 0.96 -11.10
CA SER A 20 -4.94 0.50 -11.06
C SER A 20 -5.36 -0.07 -9.71
N LYS A 21 -4.40 -0.55 -8.90
CA LYS A 21 -4.62 -1.09 -7.55
C LYS A 21 -4.50 -0.04 -6.45
N ILE A 22 -3.66 0.98 -6.63
CA ILE A 22 -3.43 2.05 -5.66
C ILE A 22 -3.98 3.35 -6.21
N ARG A 23 -5.08 3.82 -5.62
CA ARG A 23 -5.65 5.13 -5.95
C ARG A 23 -4.95 6.22 -5.16
N ARG A 24 -4.79 7.40 -5.75
CA ARG A 24 -4.41 8.59 -5.01
C ARG A 24 -5.57 9.00 -4.11
N GLY A 25 -5.26 9.47 -2.90
CA GLY A 25 -6.31 9.78 -1.94
C GLY A 25 -5.89 9.70 -0.48
N ILE A 26 -6.88 9.85 0.38
CA ILE A 26 -6.74 9.72 1.83
C ILE A 26 -6.97 8.27 2.23
N TYR A 27 -5.99 7.69 2.92
CA TYR A 27 -6.03 6.35 3.47
C TYR A 27 -5.99 6.39 5.01
N ARG A 28 -6.70 5.45 5.62
CA ARG A 28 -6.65 5.14 7.06
C ARG A 28 -5.78 3.93 7.30
N HIS A 29 -4.72 4.08 8.08
CA HIS A 29 -4.02 2.92 8.61
C HIS A 29 -4.89 2.22 9.66
N TYR A 30 -4.84 0.89 9.77
CA TYR A 30 -5.65 0.13 10.74
C TYR A 30 -5.47 0.60 12.21
N LYS A 31 -4.34 1.27 12.53
CA LYS A 31 -4.09 1.93 13.83
C LYS A 31 -4.71 3.34 13.95
N GLY A 32 -5.64 3.72 13.10
CA GLY A 32 -6.41 4.97 13.20
C GLY A 32 -5.79 6.22 12.56
N LYS A 33 -4.49 6.25 12.28
CA LYS A 33 -3.85 7.45 11.67
C LYS A 33 -4.15 7.57 10.17
N ARG A 34 -4.22 8.83 9.71
CA ARG A 34 -4.61 9.23 8.37
C ARG A 34 -3.36 9.57 7.55
N TYR A 35 -3.35 9.16 6.28
CA TYR A 35 -2.25 9.36 5.35
C TYR A 35 -2.77 9.76 3.97
N GLU A 36 -1.98 10.51 3.21
CA GLU A 36 -2.25 10.85 1.82
C GLU A 36 -1.35 10.03 0.90
N VAL A 37 -1.92 9.24 0.00
CA VAL A 37 -1.19 8.55 -1.06
C VAL A 37 -1.02 9.51 -2.24
N LEU A 38 0.24 9.81 -2.56
CA LEU A 38 0.63 10.79 -3.57
C LEU A 38 0.81 10.14 -4.93
N ASP A 39 1.57 9.05 -5.01
CA ASP A 39 1.82 8.28 -6.24
C ASP A 39 2.45 6.92 -5.90
N VAL A 40 2.80 6.16 -6.94
CA VAL A 40 3.64 4.97 -6.86
C VAL A 40 4.97 5.22 -7.58
N ALA A 41 6.06 4.73 -7.00
CA ALA A 41 7.42 4.84 -7.53
C ALA A 41 8.02 3.46 -7.75
N ARG A 42 9.05 3.38 -8.60
CA ARG A 42 9.86 2.17 -8.79
C ARG A 42 11.24 2.41 -8.18
N HIS A 43 11.66 1.53 -7.28
CA HIS A 43 12.99 1.57 -6.67
C HIS A 43 14.05 1.27 -7.74
N SER A 44 15.09 2.10 -7.89
CA SER A 44 16.02 2.02 -9.02
C SER A 44 16.90 0.78 -9.00
N GLU A 45 17.30 0.32 -7.82
CA GLU A 45 18.27 -0.76 -7.65
C GLU A 45 17.59 -2.13 -7.58
N SER A 46 16.39 -2.19 -7.01
CA SER A 46 15.66 -3.44 -6.79
C SER A 46 14.48 -3.63 -7.75
N GLU A 47 14.15 -2.57 -8.51
CA GLU A 47 13.00 -2.51 -9.39
C GLU A 47 11.63 -2.70 -8.71
N GLU A 48 11.58 -2.71 -7.38
CA GLU A 48 10.38 -2.92 -6.59
C GLU A 48 9.43 -1.71 -6.66
N TRP A 49 8.12 -1.99 -6.70
CA TRP A 49 7.10 -0.94 -6.63
C TRP A 49 6.83 -0.49 -5.20
N LEU A 50 6.89 0.82 -4.99
CA LEU A 50 6.68 1.49 -3.72
C LEU A 50 5.47 2.43 -3.80
N VAL A 51 4.70 2.53 -2.72
CA VAL A 51 3.71 3.58 -2.50
C VAL A 51 4.40 4.77 -1.86
N VAL A 52 4.24 5.96 -2.44
CA VAL A 52 4.72 7.23 -1.89
C VAL A 52 3.55 7.91 -1.17
N TYR A 53 3.68 8.13 0.14
CA TYR A 53 2.58 8.65 0.95
C TYR A 53 3.06 9.55 2.09
N ARG A 54 2.19 10.45 2.53
CA ARG A 54 2.46 11.48 3.55
C ARG A 54 1.63 11.23 4.79
N ALA A 55 2.21 11.35 5.97
CA ALA A 55 1.46 11.40 7.22
C ALA A 55 0.60 12.68 7.26
N LEU A 56 -0.64 12.58 7.75
CA LEU A 56 -1.50 13.75 7.98
C LEU A 56 -1.58 14.11 9.46
N TYR A 57 -0.46 13.94 10.16
CA TYR A 57 -0.28 14.20 11.58
C TYR A 57 1.21 14.46 11.86
N GLY A 58 1.51 15.05 13.02
CA GLY A 58 2.88 15.38 13.41
C GLY A 58 3.52 16.30 12.36
N ASP A 59 4.77 16.02 11.99
CA ASP A 59 5.54 16.82 11.03
C ASP A 59 5.19 16.56 9.56
N TYR A 60 4.09 15.82 9.28
CA TYR A 60 3.64 15.51 7.93
C TYR A 60 4.72 14.83 7.06
N GLY A 61 5.50 13.93 7.67
CA GLY A 61 6.60 13.23 7.02
C GLY A 61 6.19 12.45 5.77
N LEU A 62 7.10 12.39 4.80
CA LEU A 62 6.96 11.66 3.54
C LEU A 62 7.63 10.28 3.65
N TRP A 63 6.92 9.24 3.23
CA TRP A 63 7.33 7.85 3.38
C TRP A 63 7.19 7.09 2.06
N VAL A 64 7.98 6.03 1.94
CA VAL A 64 7.83 5.01 0.89
C VAL A 64 7.67 3.64 1.52
N ARG A 65 6.84 2.78 0.92
CA ARG A 65 6.62 1.41 1.39
C ARG A 65 6.37 0.47 0.21
N PRO A 66 6.88 -0.77 0.20
CA PRO A 66 6.50 -1.77 -0.79
C PRO A 66 4.99 -1.87 -1.00
N VAL A 67 4.55 -1.92 -2.27
CA VAL A 67 3.13 -2.07 -2.61
C VAL A 67 2.53 -3.33 -2.01
N THR A 68 3.30 -4.43 -1.98
CA THR A 68 2.93 -5.69 -1.34
C THR A 68 2.58 -5.46 0.13
N LEU A 69 3.47 -4.83 0.89
CA LEU A 69 3.28 -4.54 2.31
C LEU A 69 2.26 -3.43 2.59
N PHE A 70 1.96 -2.58 1.61
CA PHE A 70 0.91 -1.57 1.73
C PHE A 70 -0.48 -2.20 1.58
N LEU A 71 -0.64 -3.11 0.62
CA LEU A 71 -1.90 -3.82 0.34
C LEU A 71 -2.14 -5.03 1.23
N GLU A 72 -1.09 -5.54 1.88
CA GLU A 72 -1.18 -6.70 2.75
C GLU A 72 -2.21 -6.46 3.86
N PRO A 73 -3.21 -7.34 4.02
CA PRO A 73 -4.14 -7.25 5.12
C PRO A 73 -3.47 -7.57 6.46
N VAL A 74 -4.13 -7.20 7.56
CA VAL A 74 -3.65 -7.42 8.93
C VAL A 74 -4.70 -8.21 9.70
N ALA A 75 -4.27 -9.29 10.36
CA ALA A 75 -5.09 -10.00 11.31
C ALA A 75 -5.26 -9.17 12.59
N THR A 76 -6.50 -8.93 12.99
CA THR A 76 -6.91 -8.27 14.22
C THR A 76 -7.82 -9.20 15.02
N PRO A 77 -8.07 -8.95 16.32
CA PRO A 77 -9.08 -9.71 17.08
C PRO A 77 -10.47 -9.72 16.43
N GLU A 78 -10.78 -8.68 15.65
CA GLU A 78 -12.05 -8.52 14.94
C GLU A 78 -12.05 -9.17 13.54
N GLY A 79 -10.93 -9.79 13.13
CA GLY A 79 -10.75 -10.43 11.84
C GLY A 79 -9.69 -9.77 10.97
N GLU A 80 -9.68 -10.15 9.69
CA GLU A 80 -8.71 -9.63 8.72
C GLU A 80 -9.20 -8.28 8.14
N VAL A 81 -8.36 -7.24 8.24
CA VAL A 81 -8.67 -5.89 7.75
C VAL A 81 -7.58 -5.34 6.83
N PRO A 82 -7.88 -4.41 5.91
CA PRO A 82 -6.84 -3.74 5.13
C PRO A 82 -5.86 -2.99 6.04
N ARG A 83 -4.55 -3.14 5.81
CA ARG A 83 -3.55 -2.33 6.53
C ARG A 83 -3.77 -0.84 6.31
N PHE A 84 -4.09 -0.46 5.08
CA PHE A 84 -4.49 0.89 4.69
C PHE A 84 -5.81 0.84 3.90
N ALA A 85 -6.87 1.42 4.45
CA ALA A 85 -8.18 1.51 3.81
C ALA A 85 -8.37 2.88 3.14
N LEU A 86 -8.81 2.92 1.88
CA LEU A 86 -9.12 4.17 1.18
C LEU A 86 -10.37 4.83 1.79
N GLU A 87 -10.24 6.06 2.30
CA GLU A 87 -11.36 6.86 2.80
C GLU A 87 -11.90 7.84 1.75
N LYS A 88 -11.00 8.44 0.95
CA LYS A 88 -11.37 9.43 -0.07
C LYS A 88 -10.41 9.37 -1.25
N ALA A 89 -10.92 9.13 -2.46
CA ALA A 89 -10.13 9.19 -3.69
C ALA A 89 -9.96 10.65 -4.18
N PHE A 90 -8.89 10.88 -4.94
CA PHE A 90 -8.65 12.11 -5.70
C PHE A 90 -8.79 11.85 -7.20
#